data_AF-U6DX28-F1
#
_entry.id   AF-U6DX28-F1
#
_cell.length_a   1.000
_cell.length_b   1.000
_cell.length_c   1.000
_cell.angle_alpha   90.00
_cell.angle_beta   90.00
_cell.angle_gamma   90.00
#
_symmetry.space_group_name_H-M   'P 1'
#
loop_
_entity.id
_entity.type
_entity.pdbx_description
1 polymer ?
#
loop_
_entity_poly.entity_id
_entity_poly.type
_entity_poly.pdbx_seq_one_letter_code
_entity_poly.pdbx_strand_id
1 'polypeptide(L)'
;MDAAEPGLPPAPESRKRYSDIFRSLDNLEISLGNVTLEMLPGDPVLSGDPESDKTPTANETSETSIWSRPSTEGPAPLTGEELDLRLIRTTGGVDAALEYAKTWSRYAKELLAWTEKRASLELEFAKSIMKIAEAGKVSIHQQNHMPLQYIYTLFLEHDLSLGALAMETVAQQKRDYYQPLAAKRTEIEKWRKEFKEQWTKEQKRMNDAVQALRRAQLQYVQRSEDLWVRSQASPEDPAPQASPGPSKQQERRRRSREEAQAKVQEAMALYQMCVREANARQQDLEAAKQRIVSHVRKLVLQGDEVLRRVRPFPTATPHSPLAPVEGPLPLTHPQGLGLLPRRPVSTLGP
;
A
#
# COMPACT_ATOMS: atom_id res chain seq x y z
N MET A 1 51.86 -2.72 4.23
CA MET A 1 51.86 -3.78 5.25
C MET A 1 51.28 -3.16 6.50
N ASP A 2 49.95 -2.99 6.52
CA ASP A 2 48.95 -3.96 7.02
C ASP A 2 48.96 -4.02 8.55
N ALA A 3 47.85 -3.92 9.27
CA ALA A 3 46.48 -4.22 8.90
C ALA A 3 45.48 -3.27 9.59
N ALA A 4 44.46 -2.87 8.83
CA ALA A 4 43.22 -2.29 9.34
C ALA A 4 42.21 -3.42 9.58
N GLU A 5 41.61 -3.44 10.76
CA GLU A 5 40.44 -4.26 11.08
C GLU A 5 39.22 -3.82 10.24
N PRO A 6 38.49 -4.75 9.60
CA PRO A 6 37.29 -4.44 8.84
C PRO A 6 36.08 -4.28 9.77
N GLY A 7 35.47 -3.09 9.73
CA GLY A 7 34.24 -2.78 10.46
C GLY A 7 33.08 -3.71 10.11
N LEU A 8 32.41 -4.20 11.15
CA LEU A 8 31.15 -4.94 11.10
C LEU A 8 30.07 -4.20 10.28
N PRO A 9 29.22 -4.92 9.53
CA PRO A 9 28.07 -4.32 8.86
C PRO A 9 27.03 -3.83 9.88
N PRO A 10 26.30 -2.73 9.62
CA PRO A 10 25.23 -2.30 10.51
C PRO A 10 24.12 -3.36 10.56
N ALA A 11 23.84 -3.83 11.78
CA ALA A 11 22.88 -4.87 12.13
C ALA A 11 21.41 -4.46 11.81
N PRO A 12 20.44 -5.40 11.83
CA PRO A 12 19.12 -5.33 11.18
C PRO A 12 18.08 -4.45 11.88
N GLU A 13 18.51 -3.54 12.75
CA GLU A 13 17.62 -2.69 13.56
C GLU A 13 16.86 -1.66 12.72
N SER A 14 17.40 -1.25 11.58
CA SER A 14 16.70 -0.39 10.63
C SER A 14 15.47 -1.10 10.07
N ARG A 15 15.60 -2.39 9.69
CA ARG A 15 14.52 -3.20 9.11
C ARG A 15 13.36 -3.40 10.08
N LYS A 16 13.64 -3.63 11.36
CA LYS A 16 12.62 -3.77 12.42
C LYS A 16 11.88 -2.44 12.70
N ARG A 17 12.60 -1.31 12.71
CA ARG A 17 12.01 0.02 12.87
C ARG A 17 11.08 0.40 11.72
N TYR A 18 11.40 0.03 10.48
CA TYR A 18 10.50 0.23 9.34
C TYR A 18 9.27 -0.67 9.42
N SER A 19 9.41 -1.94 9.83
CA SER A 19 8.26 -2.84 9.97
C SER A 19 7.26 -2.39 11.03
N ASP A 20 7.71 -1.76 12.13
CA ASP A 20 6.80 -1.22 13.15
C ASP A 20 6.03 0.01 12.65
N ILE A 21 6.67 0.86 11.82
CA ILE A 21 6.03 2.05 11.23
C ILE A 21 4.97 1.64 10.20
N PHE A 22 5.28 0.69 9.32
CA PHE A 22 4.30 0.16 8.36
C PHE A 22 3.19 -0.64 9.05
N ARG A 23 3.51 -1.43 10.08
CA ARG A 23 2.49 -2.09 10.90
C ARG A 23 1.62 -1.08 11.67
N SER A 24 2.16 0.08 12.07
CA SER A 24 1.36 1.14 12.69
C SER A 24 0.46 1.90 11.71
N LEU A 25 0.87 2.00 10.44
CA LEU A 25 0.02 2.47 9.34
C LEU A 25 -1.13 1.47 9.11
N ASP A 26 -0.84 0.17 9.10
CA ASP A 26 -1.85 -0.90 8.99
C ASP A 26 -2.77 -0.94 10.22
N ASN A 27 -2.23 -0.77 11.43
CA ASN A 27 -2.98 -0.83 12.70
C ASN A 27 -3.86 0.40 12.96
N LEU A 28 -3.57 1.55 12.34
CA LEU A 28 -4.44 2.73 12.42
C LEU A 28 -5.85 2.44 11.88
N GLU A 29 -6.01 1.38 11.09
CA GLU A 29 -7.26 0.97 10.44
C GLU A 29 -7.88 -0.32 11.00
N ILE A 30 -7.23 -0.99 11.96
CA ILE A 30 -7.82 -2.13 12.70
C ILE A 30 -8.49 -1.67 14.00
N SER A 31 -8.80 -0.37 14.14
CA SER A 31 -9.96 0.00 14.94
C SER A 31 -11.19 -0.45 14.17
N LEU A 32 -11.47 -1.75 14.26
CA LEU A 32 -12.76 -2.33 13.93
C LEU A 32 -13.80 -1.36 14.45
N GLY A 33 -14.51 -0.71 13.52
CA GLY A 33 -15.80 -0.16 13.84
C GLY A 33 -16.55 -1.28 14.53
N ASN A 34 -16.84 -1.04 15.81
CA ASN A 34 -17.76 -1.80 16.63
C ASN A 34 -19.14 -1.63 15.99
N VAL A 35 -19.34 -2.26 14.82
CA VAL A 35 -20.64 -2.37 14.18
C VAL A 35 -21.33 -3.49 14.92
N THR A 36 -21.94 -3.13 16.04
CA THR A 36 -23.16 -3.75 16.52
C THR A 36 -24.03 -4.08 15.31
N LEU A 37 -24.18 -5.38 15.05
CA LEU A 37 -25.25 -5.92 14.25
C LEU A 37 -26.56 -5.35 14.82
N GLU A 38 -27.12 -4.32 14.18
CA GLU A 38 -28.47 -3.85 14.49
C GLU A 38 -29.43 -4.99 14.17
N MET A 39 -29.80 -5.73 15.20
CA MET A 39 -30.93 -6.63 15.18
C MET A 39 -32.19 -5.76 15.31
N LEU A 40 -32.98 -5.72 14.24
CA LEU A 40 -34.26 -5.00 14.14
C LEU A 40 -35.16 -5.23 15.39
N PRO A 41 -35.84 -4.20 15.90
CA PRO A 41 -36.77 -4.37 17.03
C PRO A 41 -38.11 -4.87 16.51
N GLY A 42 -38.50 -6.06 16.96
CA GLY A 42 -39.83 -6.62 16.77
C GLY A 42 -40.21 -7.47 17.98
N ASP A 43 -40.71 -6.82 19.02
CA ASP A 43 -41.35 -7.42 20.20
C ASP A 43 -42.80 -7.87 19.83
N PRO A 44 -43.51 -8.75 20.59
CA PRO A 44 -43.64 -8.62 22.05
C PRO A 44 -43.67 -9.91 22.91
N VAL A 45 -43.12 -9.76 24.12
CA VAL A 45 -43.65 -10.14 25.46
C VAL A 45 -44.17 -11.58 25.65
N LEU A 46 -43.53 -12.35 26.56
CA LEU A 46 -44.19 -13.09 27.66
C LEU A 46 -43.14 -13.61 28.69
N SER A 47 -43.28 -13.18 29.97
CA SER A 47 -43.07 -13.88 31.28
C SER A 47 -41.82 -14.76 31.50
N GLY A 48 -41.03 -14.73 32.59
CA GLY A 48 -41.07 -14.07 33.91
C GLY A 48 -39.92 -14.60 34.81
N ASP A 49 -39.49 -13.74 35.74
CA ASP A 49 -38.77 -13.92 37.04
C ASP A 49 -37.31 -14.48 37.17
N PRO A 50 -36.52 -13.99 38.18
CA PRO A 50 -35.08 -14.19 38.32
C PRO A 50 -34.68 -15.13 39.48
N GLU A 51 -33.47 -15.71 39.47
CA GLU A 51 -32.82 -16.08 40.74
C GLU A 51 -31.29 -16.16 40.65
N SER A 52 -30.67 -16.06 41.83
CA SER A 52 -29.36 -15.50 42.11
C SER A 52 -28.46 -16.52 42.83
N ASP A 53 -27.17 -16.49 42.47
CA ASP A 53 -25.99 -16.62 43.34
C ASP A 53 -25.40 -18.00 43.76
N LYS A 54 -24.05 -17.97 43.84
CA LYS A 54 -23.08 -18.79 44.62
C LYS A 54 -22.24 -19.89 43.90
N THR A 55 -20.94 -19.59 43.84
CA THR A 55 -19.71 -20.43 43.68
C THR A 55 -19.28 -21.03 45.04
N PRO A 56 -18.13 -21.77 45.24
CA PRO A 56 -16.98 -22.12 44.35
C PRO A 56 -16.34 -23.55 44.49
N THR A 57 -15.37 -23.84 43.60
CA THR A 57 -14.13 -24.65 43.75
C THR A 57 -14.09 -26.11 43.23
N ALA A 58 -13.34 -26.36 42.13
CA ALA A 58 -12.06 -27.12 42.10
C ALA A 58 -11.69 -27.67 40.69
N ASN A 59 -10.56 -27.17 40.17
CA ASN A 59 -9.54 -27.73 39.25
C ASN A 59 -9.91 -28.72 38.11
N GLU A 60 -9.58 -28.37 36.86
CA GLU A 60 -8.39 -28.91 36.15
C GLU A 60 -8.16 -28.22 34.77
N THR A 61 -6.95 -27.65 34.65
CA THR A 61 -6.09 -27.42 33.48
C THR A 61 -6.63 -27.53 32.04
N SER A 62 -6.67 -26.39 31.33
CA SER A 62 -6.26 -26.30 29.92
C SER A 62 -5.89 -24.84 29.57
N GLU A 63 -4.66 -24.65 29.13
CA GLU A 63 -4.04 -23.38 28.78
C GLU A 63 -4.73 -22.70 27.58
N THR A 64 -5.31 -21.50 27.78
CA THR A 64 -5.46 -20.40 26.79
C THR A 64 -6.31 -19.28 27.40
N SER A 65 -5.74 -18.54 28.35
CA SER A 65 -6.31 -17.27 28.80
C SER A 65 -5.20 -16.23 28.87
N ILE A 66 -4.92 -15.62 27.73
CA ILE A 66 -4.54 -14.21 27.65
C ILE A 66 -5.19 -13.75 26.33
N TRP A 67 -5.66 -12.52 26.28
CA TRP A 67 -6.37 -11.83 25.18
C TRP A 67 -7.85 -11.60 25.48
N SER A 68 -8.12 -11.21 26.72
CA SER A 68 -9.15 -10.21 26.98
C SER A 68 -8.49 -8.94 27.46
N ARG A 69 -8.90 -7.81 26.83
CA ARG A 69 -8.62 -6.41 27.16
C ARG A 69 -7.31 -5.82 26.61
N PRO A 70 -7.36 -4.94 25.59
CA PRO A 70 -6.31 -3.95 25.41
C PRO A 70 -6.39 -3.00 26.59
N SER A 71 -5.37 -3.05 27.44
CA SER A 71 -5.06 -1.99 28.38
C SER A 71 -5.01 -0.66 27.64
N THR A 72 -5.81 0.29 28.10
CA THR A 72 -5.73 1.70 27.74
C THR A 72 -4.38 2.25 28.20
N GLU A 73 -3.32 2.04 27.41
CA GLU A 73 -2.01 2.71 27.52
C GLU A 73 -1.15 2.36 26.29
N GLY A 74 -1.68 2.64 25.10
CA GLY A 74 -0.87 2.80 23.89
C GLY A 74 -0.94 4.28 23.48
N PRO A 75 0.17 4.91 23.02
CA PRO A 75 0.08 6.26 22.50
C PRO A 75 -0.99 6.28 21.40
N ALA A 76 -1.83 7.32 21.42
CA ALA A 76 -2.94 7.53 20.49
C ALA A 76 -2.57 7.19 19.03
N PRO A 77 -3.54 6.80 18.18
CA PRO A 77 -3.26 6.55 16.77
C PRO A 77 -2.48 7.72 16.20
N LEU A 78 -1.23 7.49 15.82
CA LEU A 78 -0.33 8.53 15.33
C LEU A 78 -1.02 9.23 14.18
N THR A 79 -1.22 10.53 14.31
CA THR A 79 -1.75 11.35 13.23
C THR A 79 -0.84 11.24 12.01
N GLY A 80 -1.40 11.33 10.80
CA GLY A 80 -0.62 11.17 9.57
C GLY A 80 0.60 12.11 9.49
N GLU A 81 0.54 13.26 10.16
CA GLU A 81 1.65 14.22 10.27
C GLU A 81 2.75 13.75 11.22
N GLU A 82 2.43 13.04 12.30
CA GLU A 82 3.40 12.44 13.22
C GLU A 82 4.18 11.29 12.56
N LEU A 83 3.50 10.51 11.70
CA LEU A 83 4.14 9.47 10.88
C LEU A 83 5.10 10.09 9.86
N ASP A 84 4.67 11.16 9.19
CA ASP A 84 5.52 11.92 8.26
C ASP A 84 6.76 12.43 8.99
N LEU A 85 6.60 13.07 10.16
CA LEU A 85 7.70 13.58 10.98
C LEU A 85 8.68 12.47 11.41
N ARG A 86 8.17 11.31 11.79
CA ARG A 86 9.01 10.16 12.18
C ARG A 86 9.80 9.61 10.99
N LEU A 87 9.20 9.60 9.80
CA LEU A 87 9.85 9.13 8.59
C LEU A 87 10.89 10.14 8.06
N ILE A 88 10.60 11.44 8.11
CA ILE A 88 11.54 12.51 7.75
C ILE A 88 12.78 12.52 8.66
N ARG A 89 12.59 12.28 9.96
CA ARG A 89 13.68 12.18 10.96
C ARG A 89 14.57 10.96 10.77
N THR A 90 14.12 9.95 10.03
CA THR A 90 14.87 8.71 9.81
C THR A 90 15.76 8.84 8.58
N THR A 91 17.04 8.44 8.70
CA THR A 91 17.97 8.41 7.57
C THR A 91 17.47 7.43 6.50
N GLY A 92 17.23 7.93 5.29
CA GLY A 92 16.66 7.13 4.20
C GLY A 92 15.13 6.98 4.22
N GLY A 93 14.41 7.76 5.04
CA GLY A 93 12.95 7.67 5.14
C GLY A 93 12.19 7.93 3.82
N VAL A 94 12.71 8.81 2.96
CA VAL A 94 12.13 9.06 1.62
C VAL A 94 12.21 7.81 0.75
N ASP A 95 13.39 7.17 0.71
CA ASP A 95 13.58 5.95 -0.08
C ASP A 95 12.73 4.79 0.48
N ALA A 96 12.58 4.70 1.80
CA ALA A 96 11.67 3.76 2.43
C ALA A 96 10.19 4.00 2.03
N ALA A 97 9.74 5.26 2.01
CA ALA A 97 8.39 5.61 1.54
C ALA A 97 8.17 5.23 0.08
N LEU A 98 9.14 5.52 -0.79
CA LEU A 98 9.08 5.19 -2.22
C LEU A 98 9.12 3.69 -2.49
N GLU A 99 9.85 2.92 -1.68
CA GLU A 99 9.84 1.45 -1.76
C GLU A 99 8.56 0.84 -1.19
N TYR A 100 7.94 1.47 -0.19
CA TYR A 100 6.60 1.08 0.25
C TYR A 100 5.56 1.26 -0.86
N ALA A 101 5.52 2.45 -1.49
CA ALA A 101 4.64 2.70 -2.64
C ALA A 101 4.86 1.70 -3.79
N LYS A 102 6.11 1.29 -4.04
CA LYS A 102 6.44 0.23 -5.02
C LYS A 102 5.85 -1.11 -4.65
N THR A 103 5.94 -1.46 -3.36
CA THR A 103 5.45 -2.73 -2.83
C THR A 103 3.93 -2.77 -2.90
N TRP A 104 3.28 -1.66 -2.55
CA TRP A 104 1.84 -1.47 -2.74
C TRP A 104 1.43 -1.64 -4.21
N SER A 105 2.12 -0.98 -5.16
CA SER A 105 1.87 -1.12 -6.59
C SER A 105 2.04 -2.56 -7.10
N ARG A 106 2.95 -3.33 -6.50
CA ARG A 106 3.15 -4.75 -6.81
C ARG A 106 2.01 -5.59 -6.25
N TYR A 107 1.64 -5.38 -5.00
CA TYR A 107 0.52 -6.07 -4.36
C TYR A 107 -0.78 -5.87 -5.15
N ALA A 108 -1.13 -4.63 -5.49
CA ALA A 108 -2.29 -4.32 -6.31
C ALA A 108 -2.23 -5.00 -7.70
N LYS A 109 -1.03 -5.13 -8.29
CA LYS A 109 -0.85 -5.84 -9.57
C LYS A 109 -1.24 -7.31 -9.45
N GLU A 110 -0.77 -7.99 -8.41
CA GLU A 110 -1.05 -9.41 -8.19
C GLU A 110 -2.55 -9.63 -7.90
N LEU A 111 -3.19 -8.75 -7.13
CA LEU A 111 -4.64 -8.80 -6.91
C LEU A 111 -5.44 -8.64 -8.21
N LEU A 112 -5.06 -7.69 -9.05
CA LEU A 112 -5.69 -7.49 -10.37
C LEU A 112 -5.52 -8.71 -11.26
N ALA A 113 -4.31 -9.29 -11.31
CA ALA A 113 -4.03 -10.49 -12.11
C ALA A 113 -4.85 -11.69 -11.63
N TRP A 114 -4.91 -11.92 -10.31
CA TRP A 114 -5.72 -12.99 -9.73
C TRP A 114 -7.21 -12.81 -10.03
N THR A 115 -7.76 -11.60 -9.84
CA THR A 115 -9.19 -11.34 -10.08
C THR A 115 -9.57 -11.48 -11.55
N GLU A 116 -8.70 -11.06 -12.48
CA GLU A 116 -8.90 -11.27 -13.91
C GLU A 116 -8.85 -12.76 -14.28
N LYS A 117 -7.95 -13.53 -13.67
CA LYS A 117 -7.90 -14.98 -13.87
C LYS A 117 -9.14 -15.68 -13.33
N ARG A 118 -9.62 -15.29 -12.14
CA ARG A 118 -10.90 -15.79 -11.58
C ARG A 118 -12.08 -15.47 -12.50
N ALA A 119 -12.19 -14.22 -12.94
CA ALA A 119 -13.25 -13.77 -13.85
C ALA A 119 -13.25 -14.53 -15.19
N SER A 120 -12.08 -14.82 -15.76
CA SER A 120 -12.00 -15.60 -17.01
C SER A 120 -12.49 -17.04 -16.83
N LEU A 121 -12.13 -17.72 -15.74
CA LEU A 121 -12.63 -19.06 -15.43
C LEU A 121 -14.14 -19.09 -15.21
N GLU A 122 -14.69 -18.09 -14.50
CA GLU A 122 -16.13 -17.96 -14.24
C GLU A 122 -16.92 -17.75 -15.55
N LEU A 123 -16.39 -16.92 -16.47
CA LEU A 123 -16.98 -16.73 -17.79
C LEU A 123 -16.92 -17.98 -18.67
N GLU A 124 -15.82 -18.74 -18.65
CA GLU A 124 -15.74 -19.99 -19.40
C GLU A 124 -16.70 -21.05 -18.87
N PHE A 125 -16.84 -21.15 -17.55
CA PHE A 125 -17.82 -22.03 -16.92
C PHE A 125 -19.26 -21.65 -17.34
N ALA A 126 -19.65 -20.38 -17.15
CA ALA A 126 -20.98 -19.91 -17.49
C ALA A 126 -21.32 -20.15 -18.97
N LYS A 127 -20.40 -19.79 -19.87
CA LYS A 127 -20.59 -20.01 -21.32
C LYS A 127 -20.73 -21.49 -21.68
N SER A 128 -19.98 -22.36 -21.02
CA SER A 128 -20.03 -23.81 -21.28
C SER A 128 -21.37 -24.41 -20.83
N ILE A 129 -21.84 -24.03 -19.63
CA ILE A 129 -23.15 -24.44 -19.12
C ILE A 129 -24.28 -23.91 -20.01
N MET A 130 -24.26 -22.62 -20.36
CA MET A 130 -25.26 -22.04 -21.25
C MET A 130 -25.30 -22.74 -22.61
N LYS A 131 -24.14 -23.12 -23.17
CA LYS A 131 -24.07 -23.83 -24.45
C LYS A 131 -24.74 -25.20 -24.41
N ILE A 132 -24.49 -25.99 -23.36
CA ILE A 132 -25.14 -27.30 -23.22
C ILE A 132 -26.63 -27.17 -22.86
N ALA A 133 -27.00 -26.13 -22.10
CA ALA A 133 -28.38 -25.87 -21.74
C ALA A 133 -29.22 -25.48 -22.96
N GLU A 134 -28.68 -24.62 -23.84
CA GLU A 134 -29.32 -24.22 -25.09
C GLU A 134 -29.47 -25.43 -26.04
N ALA A 135 -28.40 -26.21 -26.23
CA ALA A 135 -28.45 -27.40 -27.07
C ALA A 135 -29.44 -28.45 -26.52
N GLY A 136 -29.46 -28.64 -25.20
CA GLY A 136 -30.42 -29.50 -24.51
C GLY A 136 -31.86 -29.03 -24.70
N LYS A 137 -32.10 -27.71 -24.57
CA LYS A 137 -33.42 -27.11 -24.73
C LYS A 137 -33.96 -27.35 -26.14
N VAL A 138 -33.14 -27.10 -27.17
CA VAL A 138 -33.50 -27.41 -28.58
C VAL A 138 -33.82 -28.89 -28.77
N SER A 139 -33.01 -29.79 -28.21
CA SER A 139 -33.20 -31.24 -28.34
C SER A 139 -34.47 -31.75 -27.65
N ILE A 140 -34.75 -31.26 -26.44
CA ILE A 140 -35.95 -31.62 -25.67
C ILE A 140 -37.22 -31.08 -26.34
N HIS A 141 -37.17 -29.88 -26.93
CA HIS A 141 -38.33 -29.27 -27.59
C HIS A 141 -38.76 -30.01 -28.86
N GLN A 142 -37.84 -30.75 -29.50
CA GLN A 142 -38.14 -31.57 -30.68
C GLN A 142 -38.89 -32.86 -30.34
N GLN A 143 -38.88 -33.30 -29.08
CA GLN A 143 -39.56 -34.51 -28.64
C GLN A 143 -41.03 -34.21 -28.30
N ASN A 144 -41.97 -34.98 -28.83
CA ASN A 144 -43.40 -34.80 -28.52
C ASN A 144 -43.85 -35.84 -27.47
N HIS A 145 -44.74 -35.44 -26.55
CA HIS A 145 -45.38 -36.32 -25.57
C HIS A 145 -44.42 -37.07 -24.61
N MET A 146 -43.28 -36.46 -24.27
CA MET A 146 -42.33 -37.06 -23.32
C MET A 146 -42.67 -36.74 -21.86
N PRO A 147 -42.46 -37.67 -20.92
CA PRO A 147 -42.69 -37.41 -19.50
C PRO A 147 -41.74 -36.33 -18.97
N LEU A 148 -42.27 -35.46 -18.10
CA LEU A 148 -41.52 -34.38 -17.40
C LEU A 148 -40.82 -33.36 -18.32
N GLN A 149 -41.14 -33.33 -19.62
CA GLN A 149 -40.52 -32.43 -20.60
C GLN A 149 -40.53 -30.96 -20.18
N TYR A 150 -41.67 -30.49 -19.66
CA TYR A 150 -41.82 -29.11 -19.18
C TYR A 150 -40.88 -28.79 -18.00
N ILE A 151 -40.74 -29.71 -17.05
CA ILE A 151 -39.88 -29.51 -15.87
C ILE A 151 -38.41 -29.39 -16.29
N TYR A 152 -37.94 -30.27 -17.17
CA TYR A 152 -36.57 -30.17 -17.68
C TYR A 152 -36.35 -28.93 -18.55
N THR A 153 -37.36 -28.48 -19.31
CA THR A 153 -37.28 -27.21 -20.06
C THR A 153 -37.06 -26.04 -19.10
N LEU A 154 -37.84 -25.94 -18.02
CA LEU A 154 -37.65 -24.91 -16.99
C LEU A 154 -36.27 -24.98 -16.34
N PHE A 155 -35.76 -26.20 -16.08
CA PHE A 155 -34.43 -26.38 -15.50
C PHE A 155 -33.32 -25.84 -16.41
N LEU A 156 -33.39 -26.11 -17.72
CA LEU A 156 -32.43 -25.58 -18.68
C LEU A 156 -32.54 -24.05 -18.86
N GLU A 157 -33.75 -23.49 -18.80
CA GLU A 157 -33.95 -22.04 -18.80
C GLU A 157 -33.39 -21.36 -17.54
N HIS A 158 -33.44 -22.06 -16.41
CA HIS A 158 -32.81 -21.60 -15.19
C HIS A 158 -31.28 -21.55 -15.33
N ASP A 159 -30.65 -22.60 -15.88
CA ASP A 159 -29.20 -22.61 -16.16
C ASP A 159 -28.76 -21.47 -17.10
N LEU A 160 -29.56 -21.18 -18.13
CA LEU A 160 -29.33 -20.04 -19.02
C LEU A 160 -29.40 -18.70 -18.28
N SER A 161 -30.38 -18.55 -17.38
CA SER A 161 -30.55 -17.34 -16.56
C SER A 161 -29.40 -17.15 -15.57
N LEU A 162 -28.94 -18.23 -14.92
CA LEU A 162 -27.77 -18.22 -14.04
C LEU A 162 -26.49 -17.84 -14.79
N GLY A 163 -26.30 -18.39 -16.00
CA GLY A 163 -25.17 -18.04 -16.84
C GLY A 163 -25.16 -16.57 -17.25
N ALA A 164 -26.32 -16.02 -17.63
CA ALA A 164 -26.46 -14.60 -17.94
C ALA A 164 -26.15 -13.70 -16.73
N LEU A 165 -26.66 -14.06 -15.55
CA LEU A 165 -26.37 -13.35 -14.29
C LEU A 165 -24.88 -13.39 -13.95
N ALA A 166 -24.21 -14.52 -14.13
CA ALA A 166 -22.77 -14.64 -13.91
C ALA A 166 -21.97 -13.74 -14.87
N MET A 167 -22.35 -13.68 -16.15
CA MET A 167 -21.72 -12.78 -17.12
C MET A 167 -21.89 -11.30 -16.75
N GLU A 168 -23.09 -10.89 -16.34
CA GLU A 168 -23.38 -9.53 -15.88
C GLU A 168 -22.57 -9.19 -14.61
N THR A 169 -22.53 -10.11 -13.65
CA THR A 169 -21.78 -9.95 -12.40
C THR A 169 -20.28 -9.74 -12.65
N VAL A 170 -19.67 -10.52 -13.55
CA VAL A 170 -18.26 -10.34 -13.93
C VAL A 170 -18.04 -9.00 -14.65
N ALA A 171 -18.97 -8.58 -15.52
CA ALA A 171 -18.89 -7.28 -16.18
C ALA A 171 -19.00 -6.11 -15.18
N GLN A 172 -19.88 -6.23 -14.19
CA GLN A 172 -20.03 -5.31 -13.08
C GLN A 172 -18.76 -5.24 -12.25
N GLN A 173 -18.19 -6.39 -11.87
CA GLN A 173 -16.93 -6.47 -11.14
C GLN A 173 -15.80 -5.77 -11.89
N LYS A 174 -15.70 -5.94 -13.22
CA LYS A 174 -14.67 -5.27 -14.02
C LYS A 174 -14.81 -3.74 -13.95
N ARG A 175 -16.02 -3.23 -14.00
CA ARG A 175 -16.31 -1.79 -13.97
C ARG A 175 -16.06 -1.18 -12.59
N ASP A 176 -16.53 -1.84 -11.53
CA ASP A 176 -16.56 -1.26 -10.20
C ASP A 176 -15.30 -1.56 -9.39
N TYR A 177 -14.59 -2.66 -9.70
CA TYR A 177 -13.34 -3.04 -9.04
C TYR A 177 -12.12 -2.85 -9.90
N TYR A 178 -12.06 -3.60 -10.98
CA TYR A 178 -10.82 -3.78 -11.71
C TYR A 178 -10.34 -2.44 -12.29
N GLN A 179 -11.25 -1.69 -12.93
CA GLN A 179 -10.93 -0.40 -13.53
C GLN A 179 -10.47 0.66 -12.51
N PRO A 180 -11.21 0.95 -11.42
CA PRO A 180 -10.76 1.92 -10.41
C PRO A 180 -9.43 1.54 -9.76
N LEU A 181 -9.27 0.28 -9.37
CA LEU A 181 -8.03 -0.17 -8.73
C LEU A 181 -6.84 -0.13 -9.70
N ALA A 182 -7.03 -0.55 -10.96
CA ALA A 182 -5.99 -0.48 -11.98
C ALA A 182 -5.57 0.97 -12.26
N ALA A 183 -6.53 1.89 -12.36
CA ALA A 183 -6.27 3.32 -12.54
C ALA A 183 -5.51 3.91 -11.34
N LYS A 184 -5.92 3.59 -10.11
CA LYS A 184 -5.23 4.09 -8.90
C LYS A 184 -3.81 3.55 -8.79
N ARG A 185 -3.61 2.27 -9.14
CA ARG A 185 -2.27 1.67 -9.20
C ARG A 185 -1.36 2.38 -10.21
N THR A 186 -1.84 2.69 -11.41
CA THR A 186 -1.01 3.37 -12.42
C THR A 186 -0.71 4.81 -12.01
N GLU A 187 -1.65 5.50 -11.36
CA GLU A 187 -1.44 6.82 -10.76
C GLU A 187 -0.32 6.78 -9.69
N ILE A 188 -0.38 5.84 -8.75
CA ILE A 188 0.63 5.70 -7.68
C ILE A 188 2.00 5.40 -8.28
N GLU A 189 2.10 4.49 -9.26
CA GLU A 189 3.38 4.18 -9.89
C GLU A 189 3.96 5.37 -10.69
N LYS A 190 3.10 6.16 -11.33
CA LYS A 190 3.51 7.39 -12.02
C LYS A 190 4.12 8.39 -11.04
N TRP A 191 3.38 8.76 -9.99
CA TRP A 191 3.85 9.72 -8.98
C TRP A 191 5.09 9.22 -8.24
N ARG A 192 5.17 7.92 -7.95
CA ARG A 192 6.37 7.33 -7.35
C ARG A 192 7.61 7.56 -8.20
N LYS A 193 7.53 7.38 -9.52
CA LYS A 193 8.66 7.63 -10.44
C LYS A 193 9.04 9.10 -10.46
N GLU A 194 8.05 9.99 -10.56
CA GLU A 194 8.27 11.44 -10.51
C GLU A 194 8.94 11.89 -9.22
N PHE A 195 8.49 11.38 -8.06
CA PHE A 195 9.10 11.69 -6.77
C PHE A 195 10.51 11.11 -6.63
N LYS A 196 10.78 9.93 -7.20
CA LYS A 196 12.14 9.37 -7.22
C LYS A 196 13.09 10.24 -8.07
N GLU A 197 12.62 10.73 -9.20
CA GLU A 197 13.39 11.66 -10.04
C GLU A 197 13.63 13.01 -9.33
N GLN A 198 12.60 13.56 -8.67
CA GLN A 198 12.75 14.78 -7.87
C GLN A 198 13.76 14.57 -6.72
N TRP A 199 13.66 13.45 -6.00
CA TRP A 199 14.55 13.12 -4.88
C TRP A 199 16.01 12.99 -5.31
N THR A 200 16.26 12.27 -6.41
CA THR A 200 17.62 12.09 -6.95
C THR A 200 18.20 13.40 -7.49
N LYS A 201 17.38 14.26 -8.10
CA LYS A 201 17.79 15.59 -8.57
C LYS A 201 18.19 16.51 -7.41
N GLU A 202 17.40 16.56 -6.34
CA GLU A 202 17.72 17.38 -5.17
C GLU A 202 18.94 16.85 -4.39
N GLN A 203 19.06 15.53 -4.23
CA GLN A 203 20.28 14.93 -3.68
C GLN A 203 21.53 15.31 -4.48
N LYS A 204 21.44 15.28 -5.81
CA LYS A 204 22.55 15.69 -6.69
C LYS A 204 22.91 17.16 -6.49
N ARG A 205 21.92 18.05 -6.46
CA ARG A 205 22.11 19.50 -6.23
C ARG A 205 22.77 19.80 -4.89
N MET A 206 22.42 19.05 -3.84
CA MET A 206 23.06 19.15 -2.54
C MET A 206 24.52 18.66 -2.60
N ASN A 207 24.75 17.51 -3.24
CA ASN A 207 26.09 16.95 -3.38
C ASN A 207 27.03 17.91 -4.14
N ASP A 208 26.56 18.48 -5.25
CA ASP A 208 27.31 19.45 -6.06
C ASP A 208 27.68 20.70 -5.25
N ALA A 209 26.77 21.22 -4.41
CA ALA A 209 27.03 22.35 -3.52
C ALA A 209 28.05 22.03 -2.43
N VAL A 210 27.97 20.84 -1.81
CA VAL A 210 28.96 20.37 -0.83
C VAL A 210 30.34 20.20 -1.47
N GLN A 211 30.40 19.67 -2.69
CA GLN A 211 31.67 19.58 -3.44
C GLN A 211 32.25 20.97 -3.75
N ALA A 212 31.41 21.93 -4.16
CA ALA A 212 31.83 23.31 -4.40
C ALA A 212 32.38 23.96 -3.12
N LEU A 213 31.71 23.76 -1.98
CA LEU A 213 32.17 24.23 -0.67
C LEU A 213 33.53 23.65 -0.29
N ARG A 214 33.73 22.33 -0.48
CA ARG A 214 35.03 21.68 -0.22
C ARG A 214 36.14 22.26 -1.09
N ARG A 215 35.86 22.52 -2.38
CA ARG A 215 36.82 23.17 -3.28
C ARG A 215 37.15 24.60 -2.85
N ALA A 216 36.15 25.39 -2.48
CA ALA A 216 36.36 26.76 -2.00
C ALA A 216 37.14 26.81 -0.68
N GLN A 217 36.90 25.85 0.22
CA GLN A 217 37.65 25.71 1.47
C GLN A 217 39.13 25.43 1.20
N LEU A 218 39.44 24.47 0.32
CA LEU A 218 40.82 24.16 -0.06
C LEU A 218 41.51 25.37 -0.71
N GLN A 219 40.81 26.07 -1.61
CA GLN A 219 41.33 27.28 -2.23
C GLN A 219 41.63 28.37 -1.21
N TYR A 220 40.73 28.60 -0.24
CA TYR A 220 40.96 29.58 0.83
C TYR A 220 42.20 29.24 1.65
N VAL A 221 42.36 27.97 2.06
CA VAL A 221 43.54 27.50 2.80
C VAL A 221 44.81 27.74 1.98
N GLN A 222 44.85 27.33 0.71
CA GLN A 222 46.00 27.55 -0.18
C GLN A 222 46.36 29.03 -0.31
N ARG A 223 45.38 29.92 -0.51
CA ARG A 223 45.64 31.38 -0.59
C ARG A 223 46.14 31.95 0.74
N SER A 224 45.65 31.43 1.86
CA SER A 224 46.10 31.86 3.19
C SER A 224 47.55 31.46 3.47
N GLU A 225 47.94 30.26 3.05
CA GLU A 225 49.33 29.78 3.11
C GLU A 225 50.23 30.62 2.19
N ASP A 226 49.80 30.92 0.96
CA ASP A 226 50.53 31.79 0.03
C ASP A 226 50.79 33.19 0.62
N LEU A 227 49.79 33.78 1.28
CA LEU A 227 49.93 35.07 1.96
C LEU A 227 50.89 34.97 3.14
N TRP A 228 50.81 33.89 3.92
CA TRP A 228 51.70 33.65 5.06
C TRP A 228 53.16 33.56 4.62
N VAL A 229 53.46 32.74 3.59
CA VAL A 229 54.82 32.62 3.01
C VAL A 229 55.33 33.98 2.51
N ARG A 230 54.49 34.77 1.82
CA ARG A 230 54.86 36.10 1.33
C ARG A 230 55.04 37.15 2.43
N SER A 231 54.38 36.96 3.58
CA SER A 231 54.52 37.82 4.75
C SER A 231 55.76 37.51 5.60
N GLN A 232 56.23 36.26 5.57
CA GLN A 232 57.42 35.76 6.27
C GLN A 232 58.75 36.05 5.54
N ALA A 233 58.71 36.48 4.28
CA ALA A 233 59.90 36.82 3.50
C ALA A 233 60.61 38.09 4.04
N SER A 234 61.46 37.90 5.05
CA SER A 234 62.30 38.91 5.74
C SER A 234 63.31 39.60 4.78
N PRO A 235 63.87 40.78 5.13
CA PRO A 235 64.85 41.51 4.31
C PRO A 235 66.26 40.89 4.27
N GLU A 236 66.56 39.93 5.15
CA GLU A 236 67.92 39.39 5.32
C GLU A 236 68.19 38.24 4.35
N ASP A 237 68.46 38.58 3.10
CA ASP A 237 69.28 37.73 2.23
C ASP A 237 70.31 38.62 1.54
N PRO A 238 71.59 38.60 1.97
CA PRO A 238 72.63 39.43 1.39
C PRO A 238 73.10 38.77 0.09
N ALA A 239 72.56 39.20 -1.05
CA ALA A 239 73.11 38.85 -2.36
C ALA A 239 73.72 40.08 -3.06
N PRO A 240 74.82 39.88 -3.82
CA PRO A 240 75.80 40.92 -4.09
C PRO A 240 75.32 41.91 -5.14
N GLN A 241 75.75 43.16 -4.94
CA GLN A 241 75.70 44.31 -5.83
C GLN A 241 75.34 44.04 -7.31
N ALA A 242 74.15 44.50 -7.72
CA ALA A 242 73.92 45.26 -8.96
C ALA A 242 72.43 45.63 -9.13
N SER A 243 72.09 46.91 -8.89
CA SER A 243 70.85 47.62 -9.32
C SER A 243 69.51 47.25 -8.65
N PRO A 244 68.46 48.10 -8.78
CA PRO A 244 68.31 49.51 -8.37
C PRO A 244 67.91 49.62 -6.87
N GLY A 245 67.98 50.82 -6.29
CA GLY A 245 67.94 51.05 -4.83
C GLY A 245 66.82 50.36 -4.01
N PRO A 246 67.03 50.17 -2.69
CA PRO A 246 66.22 49.35 -1.78
C PRO A 246 64.70 49.65 -1.80
N SER A 247 64.33 50.89 -2.14
CA SER A 247 62.94 51.35 -2.27
C SER A 247 62.15 50.67 -3.39
N LYS A 248 62.74 50.36 -4.56
CA LYS A 248 62.02 49.70 -5.67
C LYS A 248 61.70 48.24 -5.38
N GLN A 249 62.62 47.52 -4.74
CA GLN A 249 62.42 46.12 -4.36
C GLN A 249 61.41 45.98 -3.21
N GLN A 250 61.43 46.91 -2.25
CA GLN A 250 60.46 47.00 -1.18
C GLN A 250 59.04 47.30 -1.70
N GLU A 251 58.88 48.23 -2.65
CA GLU A 251 57.59 48.54 -3.27
C GLU A 251 57.04 47.34 -4.07
N ARG A 252 57.91 46.59 -4.76
CA ARG A 252 57.51 45.35 -5.45
C ARG A 252 57.02 44.27 -4.48
N ARG A 253 57.65 44.14 -3.31
CA ARG A 253 57.21 43.23 -2.23
C ARG A 253 55.89 43.70 -1.59
N ARG A 254 55.70 45.01 -1.41
CA ARG A 254 54.44 45.58 -0.91
C ARG A 254 53.27 45.22 -1.85
N ARG A 255 53.43 45.47 -3.14
CA ARG A 255 52.41 45.13 -4.15
C ARG A 255 52.10 43.63 -4.20
N SER A 256 53.13 42.76 -4.15
CA SER A 256 52.91 41.31 -4.20
C SER A 256 52.22 40.74 -2.94
N ARG A 257 52.38 41.40 -1.79
CA ARG A 257 51.65 41.10 -0.55
C ARG A 257 50.22 41.61 -0.61
N GLU A 258 49.99 42.81 -1.11
CA GLU A 258 48.65 43.38 -1.31
C GLU A 258 47.82 42.56 -2.30
N GLU A 259 48.41 42.10 -3.40
CA GLU A 259 47.77 41.18 -4.35
C GLU A 259 47.45 39.82 -3.72
N ALA A 260 48.34 39.27 -2.89
CA ALA A 260 48.07 38.03 -2.16
C ALA A 260 46.96 38.20 -1.12
N GLN A 261 46.92 39.35 -0.45
CA GLN A 261 45.86 39.69 0.50
C GLN A 261 44.51 39.88 -0.19
N ALA A 262 44.47 40.53 -1.35
CA ALA A 262 43.27 40.63 -2.18
C ALA A 262 42.75 39.24 -2.57
N LYS A 263 43.64 38.34 -3.00
CA LYS A 263 43.28 36.94 -3.35
C LYS A 263 42.74 36.13 -2.18
N VAL A 264 43.24 36.35 -0.95
CA VAL A 264 42.67 35.73 0.26
C VAL A 264 41.27 36.26 0.53
N GLN A 265 41.04 37.56 0.41
CA GLN A 265 39.72 38.17 0.60
C GLN A 265 38.71 37.65 -0.43
N GLU A 266 39.10 37.55 -1.70
CA GLU A 266 38.27 36.95 -2.75
C GLU A 266 37.93 35.48 -2.45
N ALA A 267 38.93 34.67 -2.07
CA ALA A 267 38.72 33.27 -1.71
C ALA A 267 37.84 33.10 -0.46
N MET A 268 37.97 34.00 0.53
CA MET A 268 37.13 34.03 1.72
C MET A 268 35.68 34.36 1.36
N ALA A 269 35.45 35.37 0.52
CA ALA A 269 34.13 35.73 0.05
C ALA A 269 33.47 34.56 -0.70
N LEU A 270 34.23 33.89 -1.56
CA LEU A 270 33.75 32.74 -2.33
C LEU A 270 33.42 31.54 -1.43
N TYR A 271 34.26 31.24 -0.42
CA TYR A 271 33.96 30.24 0.60
C TYR A 271 32.68 30.57 1.37
N GLN A 272 32.52 31.81 1.84
CA GLN A 272 31.31 32.24 2.55
C GLN A 272 30.05 32.13 1.66
N MET A 273 30.15 32.44 0.36
CA MET A 273 29.04 32.22 -0.57
C MET A 273 28.71 30.73 -0.70
N CYS A 274 29.71 29.85 -0.86
CA CYS A 274 29.48 28.40 -0.92
C CYS A 274 28.86 27.85 0.37
N VAL A 275 29.19 28.38 1.54
CA VAL A 275 28.55 28.00 2.81
C VAL A 275 27.07 28.37 2.80
N ARG A 276 26.72 29.59 2.37
CA ARG A 276 25.32 30.03 2.25
C ARG A 276 24.56 29.18 1.25
N GLU A 277 25.16 28.86 0.11
CA GLU A 277 24.54 28.00 -0.90
C GLU A 277 24.31 26.57 -0.40
N ALA A 278 25.30 25.96 0.27
CA ALA A 278 25.13 24.63 0.86
C ALA A 278 24.02 24.59 1.92
N ASN A 279 23.92 25.64 2.75
CA ASN A 279 22.85 25.76 3.74
C ASN A 279 21.47 25.93 3.08
N ALA A 280 21.37 26.74 2.02
CA ALA A 280 20.13 26.89 1.25
C ALA A 280 19.70 25.55 0.62
N ARG A 281 20.65 24.82 0.00
CA ARG A 281 20.39 23.51 -0.60
C ARG A 281 20.00 22.46 0.45
N GLN A 282 20.51 22.54 1.66
CA GLN A 282 20.08 21.68 2.77
C GLN A 282 18.61 21.95 3.13
N GLN A 283 18.19 23.21 3.20
CA GLN A 283 16.79 23.57 3.47
C GLN A 283 15.86 23.10 2.33
N ASP A 284 16.27 23.27 1.07
CA ASP A 284 15.54 22.78 -0.10
C ASP A 284 15.37 21.25 -0.06
N LEU A 285 16.42 20.52 0.35
CA LEU A 285 16.39 19.07 0.50
C LEU A 285 15.41 18.64 1.59
N GLU A 286 15.40 19.30 2.76
CA GLU A 286 14.45 19.01 3.84
C GLU A 286 13.00 19.32 3.42
N ALA A 287 12.77 20.43 2.72
CA ALA A 287 11.45 20.77 2.17
C ALA A 287 11.00 19.73 1.12
N ALA A 288 11.92 19.21 0.30
CA ALA A 288 11.65 18.14 -0.64
C ALA A 288 11.30 16.82 0.06
N LYS A 289 12.02 16.44 1.13
CA LYS A 289 11.70 15.26 1.94
C LYS A 289 10.27 15.32 2.49
N GLN A 290 9.91 16.45 3.11
CA GLN A 290 8.56 16.67 3.67
C GLN A 290 7.48 16.53 2.61
N ARG A 291 7.67 17.17 1.46
CA ARG A 291 6.72 17.13 0.35
C ARG A 291 6.56 15.71 -0.17
N ILE A 292 7.66 15.01 -0.47
CA ILE A 292 7.60 13.67 -1.06
C ILE A 292 6.94 12.68 -0.09
N VAL A 293 7.36 12.65 1.18
CA VAL A 293 6.82 11.72 2.18
C VAL A 293 5.32 11.92 2.38
N SER A 294 4.88 13.17 2.59
CA SER A 294 3.47 13.48 2.79
C SER A 294 2.61 13.13 1.57
N HIS A 295 3.11 13.37 0.36
CA HIS A 295 2.39 13.04 -0.86
C HIS A 295 2.32 11.54 -1.09
N VAL A 296 3.42 10.80 -0.85
CA VAL A 296 3.44 9.34 -0.94
C VAL A 296 2.43 8.73 0.03
N ARG A 297 2.40 9.19 1.29
CA ARG A 297 1.42 8.72 2.29
C ARG A 297 -0.01 8.98 1.81
N LYS A 298 -0.32 10.20 1.36
CA LYS A 298 -1.66 10.55 0.85
C LYS A 298 -2.06 9.68 -0.35
N LEU A 299 -1.13 9.42 -1.27
CA LEU A 299 -1.37 8.56 -2.43
C LEU A 299 -1.67 7.12 -2.04
N VAL A 300 -0.92 6.56 -1.09
CA VAL A 300 -1.15 5.20 -0.60
C VAL A 300 -2.48 5.13 0.14
N LEU A 301 -2.79 6.08 1.04
CA LEU A 301 -4.08 6.11 1.74
C LEU A 301 -5.28 6.20 0.79
N GLN A 302 -5.17 6.99 -0.28
CA GLN A 302 -6.18 7.01 -1.33
C GLN A 302 -6.26 5.68 -2.08
N GLY A 303 -5.13 4.99 -2.26
CA GLY A 303 -5.08 3.63 -2.79
C GLY A 303 -5.82 2.64 -1.89
N ASP A 304 -5.58 2.70 -0.59
CA ASP A 304 -6.20 1.82 0.42
C ASP A 304 -7.70 2.08 0.52
N GLU A 305 -8.14 3.33 0.42
CA GLU A 305 -9.57 3.66 0.35
C GLU A 305 -10.23 3.09 -0.91
N VAL A 306 -9.57 3.12 -2.06
CA VAL A 306 -10.07 2.44 -3.28
C VAL A 306 -10.10 0.93 -3.05
N LEU A 307 -9.07 0.35 -2.42
CA LEU A 307 -9.01 -1.07 -2.12
C LEU A 307 -10.12 -1.51 -1.14
N ARG A 308 -10.50 -0.64 -0.19
CA ARG A 308 -11.56 -0.88 0.80
C ARG A 308 -12.96 -0.68 0.23
N ARG A 309 -13.17 0.41 -0.51
CA ARG A 309 -14.46 0.69 -1.17
C ARG A 309 -14.85 -0.41 -2.10
N VAL A 310 -13.86 -0.99 -2.76
CA VAL A 310 -14.10 -2.19 -3.52
C VAL A 310 -13.97 -3.42 -2.64
N ARG A 311 -14.99 -3.61 -1.82
CA ARG A 311 -15.21 -4.88 -1.11
C ARG A 311 -15.13 -6.02 -2.13
N PRO A 312 -14.41 -7.12 -1.84
CA PRO A 312 -14.64 -8.36 -2.57
C PRO A 312 -16.15 -8.61 -2.48
N PHE A 313 -16.79 -8.78 -3.63
CA PHE A 313 -18.20 -9.14 -3.73
C PHE A 313 -18.53 -10.13 -2.60
N PRO A 314 -19.63 -9.98 -1.83
CA PRO A 314 -20.14 -11.14 -1.14
C PRO A 314 -20.28 -12.19 -2.22
N THR A 315 -19.53 -13.29 -2.11
CA THR A 315 -19.73 -14.43 -2.98
C THR A 315 -21.15 -14.86 -2.72
N ALA A 316 -22.09 -14.33 -3.50
CA ALA A 316 -23.39 -14.90 -3.73
C ALA A 316 -23.14 -16.14 -4.58
N THR A 317 -22.37 -17.07 -4.04
CA THR A 317 -22.55 -18.48 -4.30
C THR A 317 -23.62 -18.89 -3.31
N PRO A 318 -24.88 -19.08 -3.74
CA PRO A 318 -25.59 -20.22 -3.22
C PRO A 318 -24.86 -21.43 -3.80
N HIS A 319 -23.72 -21.79 -3.21
CA HIS A 319 -23.39 -23.20 -3.14
C HIS A 319 -24.52 -23.76 -2.29
N SER A 320 -25.57 -24.20 -2.97
CA SER A 320 -26.56 -25.10 -2.41
C SER A 320 -25.74 -26.17 -1.68
N PRO A 321 -25.78 -26.24 -0.34
CA PRO A 321 -25.33 -27.44 0.32
C PRO A 321 -26.23 -28.51 -0.28
N LEU A 322 -25.63 -29.52 -0.91
CA LEU A 322 -26.28 -30.80 -1.08
C LEU A 322 -26.69 -31.26 0.33
N ALA A 323 -27.86 -30.82 0.78
CA ALA A 323 -28.54 -31.40 1.91
C ALA A 323 -28.93 -32.80 1.43
N PRO A 324 -28.44 -33.87 2.07
CA PRO A 324 -28.99 -35.19 1.79
C PRO A 324 -30.45 -35.12 2.23
N VAL A 325 -31.36 -35.21 1.26
CA VAL A 325 -32.76 -35.53 1.56
C VAL A 325 -32.78 -36.99 1.97
N GLU A 326 -32.36 -37.29 3.19
CA GLU A 326 -32.78 -38.49 3.89
C GLU A 326 -34.06 -38.17 4.65
N GLY A 327 -35.17 -38.49 3.99
CA GLY A 327 -36.50 -38.54 4.60
C GLY A 327 -37.26 -39.69 3.93
N PRO A 328 -37.77 -40.66 4.69
CA PRO A 328 -38.25 -41.93 4.13
C PRO A 328 -39.50 -41.73 3.29
N LEU A 329 -39.49 -42.33 2.10
CA LEU A 329 -40.68 -42.51 1.26
C LEU A 329 -41.76 -43.26 2.07
N PRO A 330 -43.01 -42.76 2.13
CA PRO A 330 -44.09 -43.56 2.70
C PRO A 330 -44.45 -44.68 1.71
N LEU A 331 -44.13 -45.91 2.10
CA LEU A 331 -44.69 -47.14 1.54
C LEU A 331 -46.20 -47.16 1.80
N THR A 332 -47.00 -46.94 0.76
CA THR A 332 -48.42 -47.32 0.78
C THR A 332 -48.58 -48.61 -0.01
N HIS A 333 -48.65 -49.74 0.71
CA HIS A 333 -49.19 -50.98 0.15
C HIS A 333 -50.73 -50.94 0.20
N PRO A 334 -51.41 -51.54 -0.78
CA PRO A 334 -52.86 -51.48 -0.90
C PRO A 334 -53.52 -52.64 -0.13
N GLN A 335 -54.51 -52.35 0.70
CA GLN A 335 -55.47 -53.35 1.17
C GLN A 335 -56.85 -52.71 1.32
N GLY A 336 -57.88 -53.42 0.84
CA GLY A 336 -59.25 -53.23 1.31
C GLY A 336 -60.30 -52.98 0.23
N LEU A 337 -60.78 -54.07 -0.39
CA LEU A 337 -62.05 -54.17 -1.11
C LEU A 337 -63.22 -53.57 -0.32
N GLY A 338 -64.12 -52.86 -1.00
CA GLY A 338 -65.39 -52.45 -0.39
C GLY A 338 -66.30 -51.60 -1.27
N LEU A 339 -67.08 -52.27 -2.13
CA LEU A 339 -68.47 -51.92 -2.51
C LEU A 339 -68.71 -50.74 -3.48
N LEU A 340 -68.99 -51.13 -4.73
CA LEU A 340 -69.89 -50.45 -5.68
C LEU A 340 -71.24 -50.10 -5.02
N PRO A 341 -71.91 -49.00 -5.43
CA PRO A 341 -72.94 -49.18 -6.46
C PRO A 341 -73.10 -48.04 -7.49
N ARG A 342 -73.41 -48.49 -8.72
CA ARG A 342 -74.39 -47.97 -9.69
C ARG A 342 -74.32 -46.49 -10.13
N ARG A 343 -74.03 -46.34 -11.44
CA ARG A 343 -74.50 -45.22 -12.29
C ARG A 343 -76.02 -45.06 -12.18
N PRO A 344 -76.51 -43.84 -12.48
CA PRO A 344 -77.44 -43.75 -13.59
C PRO A 344 -76.98 -42.74 -14.65
N VAL A 345 -77.29 -43.13 -15.88
CA VAL A 345 -77.27 -42.33 -17.11
C VAL A 345 -78.29 -41.21 -16.98
N SER A 346 -77.96 -40.01 -17.45
CA SER A 346 -78.97 -39.08 -17.99
C SER A 346 -78.36 -38.25 -19.12
N THR A 347 -79.17 -38.18 -20.15
CA THR A 347 -78.99 -37.76 -21.54
C THR A 347 -79.46 -36.32 -21.78
N LEU A 348 -79.04 -35.76 -22.94
CA LEU A 348 -79.64 -34.64 -23.71
C LEU A 348 -79.42 -33.24 -23.11
N GLY A 349 -79.06 -32.18 -23.84
CA GLY A 349 -78.98 -31.80 -25.27
C GLY A 349 -78.78 -30.26 -25.26
N PRO A 350 -78.96 -29.48 -26.35
CA PRO A 350 -79.29 -29.83 -27.74
C PRO A 350 -78.08 -29.89 -28.69
#